data_AF-A0A2A7RHP3-F1
#
_entry.id   AF-A0A2A7RHP3-F1
#
_cell.length_a   1.000
_cell.length_b   1.000
_cell.length_c   1.000
_cell.angle_alpha   90.00
_cell.angle_beta   90.00
_cell.angle_gamma   90.00
#
_symmetry.space_group_name_H-M   'P 1'
#
loop_
_entity.id
_entity.type
_entity.pdbx_description
1 polymer ?
#
loop_
_entity_poly.entity_id
_entity_poly.type
_entity_poly.pdbx_seq_one_letter_code
_entity_poly.pdbx_strand_id
1 'polypeptide(L)'
;MKKAKKLIAGLTATSAALMLLTSPTLAATVYEHGGVWNYGVGKKYVWSYYSHNRLTHKSSVQGKYFSSSGWVSPGTQARASAEKAWTGNQSYFDVE
;
A
#
# COMPACT_ATOMS: atom_id res chain seq x y z
N MET A 1 -0.98 -22.93 31.48
CA MET A 1 0.20 -22.64 30.62
C MET A 1 -0.20 -22.73 29.14
N LYS A 2 -0.47 -21.60 28.46
CA LYS A 2 -0.56 -21.54 26.99
C LYS A 2 0.10 -20.26 26.50
N LYS A 3 1.37 -20.46 26.12
CA LYS A 3 2.36 -19.66 25.39
C LYS A 3 1.98 -18.23 24.99
N ALA A 4 2.71 -17.27 25.55
CA ALA A 4 2.82 -15.89 25.07
C ALA A 4 3.22 -15.86 23.59
N LYS A 5 2.47 -15.13 22.76
CA LYS A 5 2.95 -14.65 21.46
C LYS A 5 3.31 -13.18 21.61
N LYS A 6 4.57 -12.90 21.27
CA LYS A 6 5.32 -11.67 21.50
C LYS A 6 4.53 -10.45 21.01
N LEU A 7 4.33 -9.51 21.92
CA LEU A 7 4.07 -8.11 21.60
C LEU A 7 5.32 -7.58 20.88
N ILE A 8 5.26 -7.44 19.57
CA ILE A 8 6.20 -6.60 18.85
C ILE A 8 5.46 -5.29 18.66
N ALA A 9 5.74 -4.35 19.54
CA ALA A 9 5.34 -2.96 19.38
C ALA A 9 6.06 -2.45 18.13
N GLY A 10 5.37 -2.50 16.99
CA GLY A 10 5.87 -1.97 15.72
C GLY A 10 6.06 -0.47 15.87
N LEU A 11 7.30 -0.03 15.69
CA LEU A 11 7.68 1.37 15.59
C LEU A 11 6.83 2.00 14.49
N THR A 12 5.88 2.86 14.86
CA THR A 12 4.89 3.41 13.92
C THR A 12 5.55 4.41 12.97
N ALA A 13 6.11 3.92 11.87
CA ALA A 13 6.42 4.73 10.71
C ALA A 13 5.12 4.91 9.91
N THR A 14 4.34 5.93 10.27
CA THR A 14 3.15 6.34 9.51
C THR A 14 3.59 6.70 8.09
N SER A 15 3.24 5.86 7.14
CA SER A 15 3.76 5.94 5.78
C SER A 15 3.07 7.05 4.99
N ALA A 16 3.81 7.58 4.01
CA ALA A 16 3.46 8.79 3.27
C ALA A 16 2.14 8.66 2.50
N ALA A 17 1.13 9.45 2.88
CA ALA A 17 -0.03 9.72 2.05
C ALA A 17 0.39 10.70 0.95
N LEU A 18 0.71 10.20 -0.24
CA LEU A 18 1.03 11.06 -1.38
C LEU A 18 -0.27 11.67 -1.94
N MET A 19 -0.70 12.81 -1.39
CA MET A 19 -1.80 13.62 -1.89
C MET A 19 -1.33 14.45 -3.10
N LEU A 20 -1.10 13.79 -4.24
CA LEU A 20 -0.78 14.50 -5.48
C LEU A 20 -2.06 15.11 -6.09
N LEU A 21 -2.29 16.39 -5.81
CA LEU A 21 -3.28 17.23 -6.48
C LEU A 21 -2.84 17.57 -7.91
N THR A 22 -2.62 16.61 -8.80
CA THR A 22 -2.47 16.89 -10.25
C THR A 22 -2.71 15.65 -11.10
N SER A 23 -3.78 15.70 -11.90
CA SER A 23 -4.06 14.83 -13.07
C SER A 23 -4.25 13.32 -12.79
N PRO A 24 -5.06 12.59 -13.57
CA PRO A 24 -5.13 11.13 -13.46
C PRO A 24 -3.77 10.55 -13.89
N THR A 25 -2.91 10.23 -12.93
CA THR A 25 -1.63 9.60 -13.22
C THR A 25 -1.87 8.18 -13.71
N LEU A 26 -1.55 7.99 -15.00
CA LEU A 26 -1.19 6.72 -15.59
C LEU A 26 -0.10 6.12 -14.68
N ALA A 27 -0.35 4.95 -14.09
CA ALA A 27 0.63 4.08 -13.41
C ALA A 27 2.05 4.62 -13.16
N ALA A 28 2.46 4.77 -11.91
CA ALA A 28 3.82 5.12 -11.51
C ALA A 28 4.51 3.96 -10.76
N THR A 29 5.84 3.91 -10.85
CA THR A 29 6.69 3.06 -10.02
C THR A 29 7.77 3.93 -9.40
N VAL A 30 7.89 3.93 -8.07
CA VAL A 30 8.82 4.75 -7.30
C VAL A 30 9.54 3.93 -6.25
N TYR A 31 10.72 4.39 -5.83
CA TYR A 31 11.47 3.82 -4.72
C TYR A 31 11.23 4.65 -3.47
N GLU A 32 10.53 4.09 -2.51
CA GLU A 32 10.09 4.78 -1.30
C GLU A 32 10.42 3.93 -0.09
N HIS A 33 10.92 4.57 0.97
CA HIS A 33 11.20 3.90 2.26
C HIS A 33 12.04 2.60 2.15
N GLY A 34 12.95 2.52 1.15
CA GLY A 34 13.79 1.34 0.91
C GLY A 34 13.11 0.21 0.12
N GLY A 35 11.87 0.41 -0.31
CA GLY A 35 11.08 -0.54 -1.09
C GLY A 35 10.72 0.00 -2.47
N VAL A 36 9.96 -0.80 -3.22
CA VAL A 36 9.43 -0.44 -4.53
C VAL A 36 7.92 -0.32 -4.42
N TRP A 37 7.40 0.84 -4.79
CA TRP A 37 5.98 1.10 -4.83
C TRP A 37 5.49 1.33 -6.25
N ASN A 38 4.59 0.46 -6.73
CA ASN A 38 3.90 0.60 -8.00
C ASN A 38 2.42 0.90 -7.73
N TYR A 39 1.93 2.03 -8.21
CA TYR A 39 0.56 2.47 -7.96
C TYR A 39 -0.01 3.19 -9.18
N GLY A 40 -1.33 3.24 -9.29
CA GLY A 40 -1.96 4.02 -10.34
C GLY A 40 -3.45 3.76 -10.51
N VAL A 41 -4.01 4.50 -11.45
CA VAL A 41 -5.41 4.37 -11.87
C VAL A 41 -5.45 3.99 -13.34
N GLY A 42 -5.98 2.80 -13.62
CA GLY A 42 -6.18 2.28 -14.97
C GLY A 42 -7.59 2.55 -15.49
N LYS A 43 -7.95 1.90 -16.60
CA LYS A 43 -9.29 2.05 -17.20
C LYS A 43 -10.41 1.54 -16.28
N LYS A 44 -10.19 0.45 -15.54
CA LYS A 44 -11.20 -0.19 -14.69
C LYS A 44 -10.83 -0.24 -13.21
N TYR A 45 -9.54 -0.26 -12.87
CA TYR A 45 -9.06 -0.48 -11.51
C TYR A 45 -8.08 0.58 -11.06
N VAL A 46 -8.10 0.89 -9.77
CA VAL A 46 -7.00 1.54 -9.04
C VAL A 46 -6.23 0.46 -8.30
N TRP A 47 -4.90 0.60 -8.22
CA TRP A 47 -4.06 -0.36 -7.50
C TRP A 47 -2.93 0.32 -6.72
N SER A 48 -2.43 -0.42 -5.74
CA SER A 48 -1.25 -0.09 -4.94
C SER A 48 -0.52 -1.39 -4.65
N TYR A 49 0.70 -1.50 -5.15
CA TYR A 49 1.58 -2.66 -5.00
C TYR A 49 2.89 -2.21 -4.38
N TYR A 50 3.15 -2.59 -3.13
CA TYR A 50 4.38 -2.25 -2.44
C TYR A 50 5.18 -3.50 -2.11
N SER A 51 6.49 -3.45 -2.34
CA SER A 51 7.42 -4.53 -2.06
C SER A 51 8.57 -4.00 -1.21
N HIS A 52 8.80 -4.64 -0.07
CA HIS A 52 9.94 -4.33 0.79
C HIS A 52 10.63 -5.61 1.27
N ASN A 53 11.96 -5.67 1.15
CA ASN A 53 12.72 -6.90 1.39
C ASN A 53 13.04 -7.15 2.87
N ARG A 54 12.97 -6.12 3.73
CA ARG A 54 13.48 -6.21 5.12
C ARG A 54 12.45 -5.90 6.21
N LEU A 55 11.33 -5.29 5.84
CA LEU A 55 10.34 -4.71 6.75
C LEU A 55 8.95 -5.21 6.36
N THR A 56 8.10 -5.39 7.36
CA THR A 56 6.72 -5.82 7.16
C THR A 56 5.98 -4.64 6.52
N HIS A 57 5.07 -4.93 5.61
CA HIS A 57 4.42 -3.85 4.87
C HIS A 57 3.02 -4.22 4.43
N LYS A 58 2.22 -3.23 4.03
CA LYS A 58 0.90 -3.43 3.43
C LYS A 58 0.66 -2.42 2.32
N SER A 59 -0.34 -2.69 1.50
CA SER A 59 -0.85 -1.77 0.50
C SER A 59 -2.34 -1.65 0.66
N SER A 60 -2.86 -0.46 0.40
CA SER A 60 -4.29 -0.21 0.40
C SER A 60 -4.67 0.73 -0.75
N VAL A 61 -5.91 0.67 -1.18
CA VAL A 61 -6.46 1.58 -2.19
C VAL A 61 -7.84 2.05 -1.79
N GLN A 62 -8.15 3.28 -2.15
CA GLN A 62 -9.49 3.83 -2.15
C GLN A 62 -9.94 3.98 -3.61
N GLY A 63 -10.84 3.10 -4.05
CA GLY A 63 -11.55 3.24 -5.32
C GLY A 63 -13.03 3.46 -5.07
N LYS A 64 -13.89 2.69 -5.75
CA LYS A 64 -15.31 2.56 -5.36
C LYS A 64 -15.49 2.01 -3.96
N TYR A 65 -14.55 1.18 -3.51
CA TYR A 65 -14.49 0.62 -2.18
C TYR A 65 -13.04 0.62 -1.70
N PHE A 66 -12.87 0.60 -0.39
CA PHE A 66 -11.57 0.42 0.24
C PHE A 66 -11.13 -1.04 0.10
N SER A 67 -9.89 -1.26 -0.33
CA SER A 67 -9.28 -2.59 -0.36
C SER A 67 -7.89 -2.53 0.23
N SER A 68 -7.52 -3.53 1.02
CA SER A 68 -6.21 -3.65 1.64
C SER A 68 -5.67 -5.07 1.52
N SER A 69 -4.36 -5.20 1.36
CA SER A 69 -3.67 -6.49 1.39
C SER A 69 -3.57 -7.09 2.80
N GLY A 70 -3.77 -6.26 3.83
CA GLY A 70 -3.25 -6.56 5.18
C GLY A 70 -1.72 -6.50 5.22
N TRP A 71 -1.16 -6.63 6.43
CA TRP A 71 0.29 -6.70 6.63
C TRP A 71 0.85 -8.00 6.09
N VAL A 72 1.88 -7.91 5.25
CA VAL A 72 2.61 -9.03 4.66
C VAL A 72 4.06 -9.01 5.12
N SER A 73 4.65 -10.21 5.22
CA SER A 73 6.03 -10.39 5.64
C SER A 73 7.03 -9.80 4.64
N PRO A 74 8.24 -9.42 5.10
CA PRO A 74 9.32 -8.97 4.22
C PRO A 74 9.59 -9.95 3.07
N GLY A 75 9.96 -9.41 1.90
CA GLY A 75 10.25 -10.21 0.69
C GLY A 75 9.00 -10.71 -0.04
N THR A 76 7.80 -10.44 0.50
CA THR A 76 6.53 -10.60 -0.22
C THR A 76 6.12 -9.26 -0.84
N GLN A 77 5.23 -9.28 -1.83
CA GLN A 77 4.61 -8.06 -2.35
C GLN A 77 3.22 -7.89 -1.74
N ALA A 78 2.99 -6.74 -1.10
CA ALA A 78 1.65 -6.31 -0.70
C ALA A 78 0.88 -5.84 -1.93
N ARG A 79 -0.31 -6.40 -2.17
CA ARG A 79 -1.13 -6.06 -3.34
C ARG A 79 -2.56 -5.67 -2.95
N ALA A 80 -2.95 -4.45 -3.29
CA ALA A 80 -4.32 -3.99 -3.16
C ALA A 80 -4.83 -3.41 -4.49
N SER A 81 -6.08 -3.70 -4.82
CA SER A 81 -6.74 -3.17 -6.00
C SER A 81 -8.25 -3.11 -5.79
N ALA A 82 -8.87 -2.07 -6.34
CA ALA A 82 -10.31 -1.86 -6.30
C ALA A 82 -10.78 -1.32 -7.64
N GLU A 83 -12.07 -1.47 -7.95
CA GLU A 83 -12.66 -0.78 -9.09
C GLU A 83 -12.47 0.73 -8.94
N LYS A 84 -12.10 1.42 -10.04
CA LYS A 84 -11.90 2.86 -9.99
C LYS A 84 -13.22 3.58 -9.73
N ALA A 85 -13.19 4.58 -8.85
CA ALA A 85 -14.22 5.58 -8.74
C ALA A 85 -14.10 6.61 -9.88
N TRP A 86 -15.15 7.41 -10.09
CA TRP A 86 -15.12 8.51 -11.05
C TRP A 86 -14.08 9.57 -10.68
N THR A 87 -13.95 9.84 -9.38
CA THR A 87 -12.97 10.77 -8.78
C THR A 87 -12.50 10.20 -7.44
N GLY A 88 -11.45 10.80 -6.84
CA GLY A 88 -11.01 10.43 -5.49
C GLY A 88 -10.34 9.05 -5.39
N ASN A 89 -9.79 8.53 -6.48
CA ASN A 89 -8.99 7.32 -6.43
C ASN A 89 -7.67 7.60 -5.70
N GLN A 90 -7.35 6.80 -4.69
CA GLN A 90 -6.12 6.95 -3.91
C GLN A 90 -5.43 5.61 -3.71
N SER A 91 -4.11 5.65 -3.61
CA SER A 91 -3.25 4.51 -3.38
C SER A 91 -2.38 4.78 -2.17
N TYR A 92 -2.21 3.77 -1.32
CA TYR A 92 -1.48 3.86 -0.06
C TYR A 92 -0.56 2.66 0.10
N PHE A 93 0.51 2.85 0.85
CA PHE A 93 1.35 1.79 1.38
C PHE A 93 1.70 2.11 2.82
N ASP A 94 1.94 1.08 3.62
CA ASP A 94 2.49 1.23 4.96
C ASP A 94 3.65 0.24 5.16
N VAL A 95 4.66 0.64 5.93
CA VAL A 95 5.86 -0.18 6.23
C VAL A 95 6.27 -0.03 7.70
N GLU A 96 6.69 -1.12 8.33
CA GLU A 96 7.14 -1.21 9.74
C GLU A 96 8.42 -2.05 9.92
#